data_AF-A0A2D9T0H4-F1
#
_entry.id   AF-A0A2D9T0H4-F1
#
_cell.length_a   1.000
_cell.length_b   1.000
_cell.length_c   1.000
_cell.angle_alpha   90.00
_cell.angle_beta   90.00
_cell.angle_gamma   90.00
#
_symmetry.space_group_name_H-M   'P 1'
#
loop_
_entity.id
_entity.type
_entity.pdbx_description
1 polymer ?
#
loop_
_entity_poly.entity_id
_entity_poly.type
_entity_poly.pdbx_seq_one_letter_code
_entity_poly.pdbx_strand_id
1 'polypeptide(L)'
;MRTRLLPPLLAALTLGLAPFAPEPHVVGKLRWVAGGAVGMAPMDWFDLLLHGAPWVWLAFALGLEIFRRGEPATRPGWRGWALGAALLLAALCVSVAILR
;
A
#
# COMPACT_ATOMS: atom_id res chain seq x y z
N MET A 1 8.28 9.58 2.19
CA MET A 1 7.87 9.21 0.81
C MET A 1 8.80 8.17 0.17
N ARG A 2 10.13 8.34 0.18
CA ARG A 2 11.06 7.50 -0.61
C ARG A 2 11.14 6.01 -0.24
N THR A 3 10.82 5.61 1.00
CA THR A 3 11.02 4.22 1.46
C THR A 3 9.85 3.27 1.23
N ARG A 4 8.64 3.77 0.94
CA ARG A 4 7.43 2.94 0.86
C ARG A 4 7.21 2.27 -0.49
N LEU A 5 7.67 2.92 -1.56
CA LEU A 5 7.54 2.41 -2.93
C LEU A 5 8.80 1.68 -3.41
N LEU A 6 9.94 1.88 -2.75
CA LEU A 6 11.19 1.26 -3.17
C LEU A 6 11.15 -0.28 -3.11
N PRO A 7 10.68 -0.94 -2.02
CA PRO A 7 10.61 -2.40 -1.99
C PRO A 7 9.71 -3.03 -3.06
N PRO A 8 8.44 -2.63 -3.26
CA PRO A 8 7.62 -3.21 -4.31
C PRO A 8 8.13 -2.88 -5.72
N LEU A 9 8.74 -1.71 -5.91
CA LEU A 9 9.36 -1.35 -7.19
C LEU A 9 10.52 -2.29 -7.51
N LEU A 10 11.43 -2.50 -6.56
CA LEU A 10 12.56 -3.41 -6.74
C LEU A 10 12.08 -4.85 -6.96
N ALA A 11 11.09 -5.32 -6.20
CA ALA A 11 10.50 -6.64 -6.39
C ALA A 11 9.86 -6.80 -7.78
N ALA A 12 9.14 -5.78 -8.27
CA ALA A 12 8.51 -5.81 -9.59
C ALA A 12 9.54 -5.84 -10.72
N LEU A 13 10.59 -5.00 -10.60
CA LEU A 13 11.66 -4.92 -11.60
C LEU A 13 12.65 -6.09 -11.54
N THR A 14 12.65 -6.89 -10.48
CA THR A 14 13.51 -8.07 -10.34
C THR A 14 12.71 -9.36 -10.49
N LEU A 15 12.09 -9.84 -9.42
CA LEU A 15 11.29 -11.06 -9.41
C LEU A 15 10.11 -10.96 -10.39
N GLY A 16 9.44 -9.81 -10.48
CA GLY A 16 8.28 -9.65 -11.34
C GLY A 16 8.58 -9.67 -12.84
N LEU A 17 9.81 -9.35 -13.25
CA LEU A 17 10.27 -9.39 -14.64
C LEU A 17 11.13 -10.62 -14.96
N ALA A 18 11.45 -11.46 -13.98
CA ALA A 18 12.26 -12.64 -14.22
C ALA A 18 11.52 -13.69 -15.09
N PRO A 19 12.25 -14.48 -15.88
CA PRO A 19 13.59 -14.18 -16.41
C PRO A 19 13.53 -13.01 -17.40
N PHE A 20 14.58 -12.21 -17.48
CA PHE A 20 14.59 -11.04 -18.36
C PHE A 20 14.68 -11.37 -19.86
N ALA A 21 15.08 -12.60 -20.20
CA ALA A 21 15.23 -13.07 -21.57
C ALA A 21 14.80 -14.56 -21.67
N PRO A 22 14.26 -15.00 -22.83
CA PRO A 22 13.90 -14.18 -23.99
C PRO A 22 12.68 -13.26 -23.74
N GLU A 23 11.85 -13.59 -22.77
CA GLU A 23 10.68 -12.82 -22.36
C GLU A 23 10.36 -13.07 -20.87
N PRO A 24 9.94 -12.05 -20.10
CA PRO A 24 9.45 -12.22 -18.73
C PRO A 24 8.32 -13.23 -18.61
N HIS A 25 8.40 -14.12 -17.61
CA HIS A 25 7.37 -15.12 -17.37
C HIS A 25 5.97 -14.51 -17.24
N VAL A 26 5.85 -13.40 -16.50
CA VAL A 26 4.56 -12.71 -16.31
C VAL A 26 3.89 -12.35 -17.64
N VAL A 27 4.65 -11.94 -18.66
CA VAL A 27 4.10 -11.55 -19.96
C VAL A 27 3.57 -12.76 -20.72
N GLY A 28 4.37 -13.83 -20.78
CA GLY A 28 3.97 -15.09 -21.43
C GLY A 28 2.73 -15.71 -20.76
N LYS A 29 2.71 -15.76 -19.42
CA LYS A 29 1.57 -16.29 -18.66
C LYS A 29 0.31 -15.45 -18.83
N LEU A 30 0.41 -14.11 -18.84
CA LEU A 30 -0.75 -13.24 -19.09
C LEU A 30 -1.34 -13.46 -20.49
N ARG A 31 -0.51 -13.62 -21.52
CA ARG A 31 -0.98 -13.98 -22.88
C ARG A 31 -1.65 -15.34 -22.90
N TRP A 32 -1.10 -16.31 -22.18
CA TRP A 32 -1.68 -17.65 -22.07
C TRP A 32 -3.07 -17.60 -21.40
N VAL A 33 -3.21 -16.83 -20.32
CA VAL A 33 -4.52 -16.60 -19.67
C VAL A 33 -5.48 -15.88 -20.60
N ALA A 34 -5.04 -14.87 -21.34
CA ALA A 34 -5.87 -14.19 -22.35
C ALA A 34 -6.34 -15.13 -23.47
N GLY A 35 -5.56 -16.17 -23.78
CA GLY A 35 -5.92 -17.26 -24.69
C GLY A 35 -6.81 -18.36 -24.07
N GLY A 36 -7.33 -18.16 -22.86
CA GLY A 36 -8.23 -19.09 -22.17
C GLY A 36 -7.54 -20.11 -21.26
N ALA A 37 -6.24 -19.94 -20.97
CA ALA A 37 -5.47 -20.80 -20.06
C ALA A 37 -5.54 -22.31 -20.39
N VAL A 38 -5.80 -22.65 -21.65
CA VAL A 38 -5.93 -24.04 -22.09
C VAL A 38 -4.63 -24.78 -21.84
N GLY A 39 -4.70 -25.85 -21.05
CA GLY A 39 -3.55 -26.68 -20.70
C GLY A 39 -2.62 -26.12 -19.60
N MET A 40 -2.99 -25.05 -18.89
CA MET A 40 -2.17 -24.55 -17.77
C MET A 40 -2.14 -25.57 -16.62
N ALA A 41 -0.94 -25.95 -16.21
CA ALA A 41 -0.72 -26.79 -15.03
C ALA A 41 -0.68 -25.95 -13.74
N PRO A 42 -0.82 -26.56 -12.55
CA PRO A 42 -0.69 -25.84 -11.28
C PRO A 42 0.62 -25.06 -11.12
N MET A 43 1.73 -25.58 -11.68
CA MET A 43 3.01 -24.88 -11.68
C MET A 43 3.00 -23.62 -12.56
N ASP A 44 2.24 -23.61 -13.66
CA ASP A 44 2.11 -22.40 -14.49
C ASP A 44 1.31 -21.31 -13.78
N TRP A 45 0.30 -21.71 -13.01
CA TRP A 45 -0.46 -20.80 -12.16
C TRP A 45 0.39 -20.25 -11.02
N PHE A 46 1.20 -21.10 -10.39
CA PHE A 46 2.14 -20.66 -9.38
C PHE A 46 3.16 -19.67 -9.95
N ASP A 47 3.71 -19.97 -11.13
CA ASP A 47 4.67 -19.09 -11.83
C ASP A 47 4.04 -17.73 -12.18
N LEU A 48 2.80 -17.71 -12.68
CA LEU A 48 2.04 -16.48 -12.91
C LEU A 48 1.86 -15.68 -11.61
N LEU A 49 1.48 -16.34 -10.52
CA LEU A 49 1.25 -15.68 -9.23
C LEU A 49 2.56 -15.14 -8.66
N LEU A 50 3.64 -15.91 -8.72
CA LEU A 50 4.96 -15.53 -8.19
C LEU A 50 5.51 -14.29 -8.89
N HIS A 51 5.44 -14.25 -10.22
CA HIS A 51 5.94 -13.12 -11.02
C HIS A 51 4.92 -11.97 -11.09
N GLY A 52 3.61 -12.25 -10.95
CA GLY A 52 2.55 -11.25 -10.93
C GLY A 52 2.38 -10.51 -9.60
N ALA A 53 2.61 -11.18 -8.47
CA ALA A 53 2.39 -10.61 -7.13
C ALA A 53 3.18 -9.32 -6.86
N PRO A 54 4.47 -9.18 -7.26
CA PRO A 54 5.19 -7.92 -7.13
C PRO A 54 4.53 -6.73 -7.83
N TRP A 55 3.92 -6.95 -9.00
CA TRP A 55 3.21 -5.91 -9.74
C TRP A 55 1.94 -5.46 -9.03
N VAL A 56 1.17 -6.42 -8.48
CA VAL A 56 -0.02 -6.12 -7.67
C VAL A 56 0.36 -5.33 -6.43
N TRP A 57 1.44 -5.72 -5.75
CA TRP A 57 1.96 -4.99 -4.59
C TRP A 57 2.37 -3.56 -4.95
N LEU A 58 3.08 -3.36 -6.07
CA LEU A 58 3.46 -2.04 -6.55
C LEU A 58 2.25 -1.16 -6.87
N ALA A 59 1.26 -1.70 -7.60
CA ALA A 59 0.02 -0.98 -7.92
C ALA A 59 -0.75 -0.57 -6.66
N PHE A 60 -0.88 -1.49 -5.69
CA PHE A 60 -1.54 -1.22 -4.42
C PHE A 60 -0.81 -0.14 -3.61
N ALA A 61 0.52 -0.24 -3.50
CA ALA A 61 1.33 0.72 -2.78
C ALA A 61 1.26 2.13 -3.40
N LEU A 62 1.24 2.21 -4.73
CA LEU A 62 1.02 3.47 -5.45
C LEU A 62 -0.37 4.05 -5.18
N GLY A 63 -1.42 3.25 -5.25
CA GLY A 63 -2.78 3.68 -4.95
C GLY A 63 -2.92 4.24 -3.53
N LEU A 64 -2.32 3.56 -2.55
CA LEU A 64 -2.27 4.06 -1.17
C LEU A 64 -1.49 5.37 -1.04
N GLU A 65 -0.32 5.50 -1.68
CA GLU A 65 0.46 6.73 -1.62
C GLU A 65 -0.29 7.91 -2.25
N ILE A 66 -1.00 7.70 -3.36
CA ILE A 66 -1.86 8.72 -3.99
C ILE A 66 -2.98 9.13 -3.03
N PHE A 67 -3.68 8.17 -2.44
CA PHE A 67 -4.76 8.44 -1.48
C PHE A 67 -4.25 9.24 -0.27
N ARG A 68 -3.08 8.88 0.26
CA ARG A 68 -2.47 9.58 1.41
C ARG A 68 -2.06 11.02 1.10
N ARG A 69 -1.65 11.30 -0.14
CA ARG A 69 -1.33 12.67 -0.57
C ARG A 69 -2.57 13.55 -0.69
N GLY A 70 -3.75 12.95 -0.90
CA GLY A 70 -5.03 13.65 -0.90
C GLY A 70 -5.52 14.05 0.50
N GLU A 71 -4.91 13.54 1.57
CA GLU A 71 -5.28 13.94 2.91
C GLU A 71 -4.66 15.30 3.26
N PRO A 72 -5.47 16.28 3.68
CA PRO A 72 -4.94 17.57 4.09
C PRO A 72 -3.99 17.36 5.27
N ALA A 73 -2.83 18.02 5.23
CA ALA A 73 -1.78 17.97 6.26
C ALA A 73 -2.28 18.41 7.66
N THR A 74 -3.49 18.96 7.75
CA THR A 74 -4.11 19.50 8.95
C THR A 74 -4.96 18.50 9.73
N ARG A 75 -5.02 17.21 9.37
CA ARG A 75 -5.67 16.23 10.24
C ARG A 75 -5.00 16.26 11.61
N PRO A 76 -5.68 16.68 12.69
CA PRO A 76 -5.08 16.63 13.99
C PRO A 76 -4.85 15.16 14.29
N GLY A 77 -3.57 14.75 14.39
CA GLY A 77 -3.23 13.47 15.00
C GLY A 77 -3.76 13.42 16.42
N TRP A 78 -3.68 12.27 17.10
CA TRP A 78 -4.12 12.10 18.50
C TRP A 78 -3.72 13.25 19.46
N ARG A 79 -2.63 13.98 19.15
CA ARG A 79 -2.18 15.21 19.83
C ARG A 79 -3.20 16.36 19.79
N GLY A 80 -3.97 16.52 18.72
CA GLY A 80 -5.00 17.56 18.62
C GLY A 80 -6.20 17.27 19.53
N TRP A 81 -6.60 16.00 19.64
CA TRP A 81 -7.61 15.57 20.61
C TRP A 81 -7.10 15.65 22.04
N ALA A 82 -5.80 15.39 22.28
CA ALA A 82 -5.18 15.54 23.59
C ALA A 82 -5.15 17.01 24.05
N LEU A 83 -4.87 17.96 23.16
CA LEU A 83 -4.92 19.39 23.48
C LEU A 83 -6.36 19.88 23.70
N GLY A 84 -7.31 19.42 22.89
CA GLY A 84 -8.73 19.71 23.09
C GLY A 84 -9.27 19.16 24.41
N ALA A 85 -8.91 17.92 24.75
CA ALA A 85 -9.28 17.29 26.03
C ALA A 85 -8.59 17.96 27.23
N ALA A 86 -7.32 18.35 27.10
CA ALA A 86 -6.59 19.06 28.15
C ALA A 86 -7.18 20.45 28.41
N LEU A 87 -7.61 21.18 27.37
CA LEU A 87 -8.29 22.48 27.51
C LEU A 87 -9.68 22.35 28.15
N LEU A 88 -10.44 21.31 27.79
CA LEU A 88 -11.73 20.99 28.43
C LEU A 88 -11.56 20.61 29.91
N LEU A 89 -10.55 19.79 30.24
CA LEU A 89 -10.22 19.43 31.63
C LEU A 89 -9.75 20.65 32.44
N ALA A 90 -8.90 21.50 31.85
CA ALA A 90 -8.47 22.73 32.50
C ALA A 90 -9.64 23.69 32.78
N ALA A 91 -10.57 23.84 31.82
CA ALA A 91 -11.78 24.64 32.02
C ALA A 91 -12.70 24.09 33.12
N LEU A 92 -12.83 22.75 33.20
CA LEU A 92 -13.57 22.08 34.28
C LEU A 92 -12.91 22.28 35.65
N CYS A 93 -11.58 22.22 35.75
CA CYS A 93 -10.85 22.46 37.00
C CYS A 93 -11.01 23.90 37.50
N VAL A 94 -10.96 24.90 36.61
CA VAL A 94 -11.16 26.31 36.98
C VAL A 94 -12.60 26.55 37.48
N SER A 95 -13.59 25.88 36.88
CA SER A 95 -14.99 26.03 37.27
C SER A 95 -15.27 25.51 38.69
N VAL A 96 -14.62 24.41 39.11
CA VAL A 96 -14.78 23.84 40.45
C VAL A 96 -14.06 24.67 41.52
N ALA A 97 -13.01 25.40 41.16
CA ALA A 97 -12.26 26.27 42.09
C ALA A 97 -12.97 27.60 42.38
N ILE A 98 -13.83 28.07 41.47
CA ILE A 98 -14.59 29.34 41.63
C ILE A 98 -15.92 29.12 42.37
N LEU A 99 -16.43 27.88 42.42
CA LEU A 99 -17.69 27.50 43.08
C LEU A 99 -17.52 27.01 44.53
N ARG A 100 -16.37 27.30 45.16
CA ARG A 100 -16.13 27.14 46.60
C ARG A 100 -15.73 28.47 47.20
#